data_AF-A0A9W7LSJ7-F1
#
_entry.id   AF-A0A9W7LSJ7-F1
#
_cell.length_a   1.000
_cell.length_b   1.000
_cell.length_c   1.000
_cell.angle_alpha   90.00
_cell.angle_beta   90.00
_cell.angle_gamma   90.00
#
_symmetry.space_group_name_H-M   'P 1'
#
loop_
_entity.id
_entity.type
_entity.pdbx_description
1 polymer ?
#
loop_
_entity_poly.entity_id
_entity_poly.type
_entity_poly.pdbx_seq_one_letter_code
_entity_poly.pdbx_strand_id
1 'polypeptide(L)'
;MVTFPLPCFNILFINNDAFSQVIGHVCYHILAPCLNGYMETITNLNNPVNKWHCDVAPILTMMIVKRLSQNPNSLAIGKPAIHLATVDLKGKAYELLRQNATRFLLDDVYRNPGPLQFDGSGADAKAVTHMKTMITWAASRNYMNISTR
;
A
#
# COMPACT_ATOMS: atom_id res chain seq x y z
N MET A 1 1.91 20.86 -5.93
CA MET A 1 1.67 20.14 -7.18
C MET A 1 2.96 20.22 -7.98
N VAL A 2 3.73 19.13 -8.02
CA VAL A 2 4.99 19.09 -8.77
C VAL A 2 4.79 18.08 -9.90
N THR A 3 4.49 18.58 -11.09
CA THR A 3 4.43 17.79 -12.32
C THR A 3 5.82 17.80 -12.94
N PHE A 4 6.50 16.64 -12.94
CA PHE A 4 7.70 16.46 -13.75
C PHE A 4 7.28 16.09 -15.18
N PRO A 5 7.69 16.85 -16.21
CA PRO A 5 7.38 16.52 -17.59
C PRO A 5 8.39 15.47 -18.07
N LEU A 6 8.03 14.19 -17.97
CA LEU A 6 8.66 13.14 -18.78
C LEU A 6 7.67 12.64 -19.83
N PRO A 7 8.12 12.37 -21.06
CA PRO A 7 7.25 12.25 -22.24
C PRO A 7 6.30 11.03 -22.26
N CYS A 8 6.30 10.16 -21.24
CA CYS A 8 5.53 8.91 -21.32
C CYS A 8 4.79 8.48 -20.03
N PHE A 9 4.91 9.18 -18.90
CA PHE A 9 4.21 8.77 -17.67
C PHE A 9 3.73 9.98 -16.86
N ASN A 10 2.40 10.13 -16.77
CA ASN A 10 1.78 11.00 -15.79
C ASN A 10 1.78 10.29 -14.43
N ILE A 11 2.79 10.53 -13.61
CA ILE A 11 2.77 10.12 -12.20
C ILE A 11 2.14 11.26 -11.40
N LEU A 12 0.90 11.04 -10.95
CA LEU A 12 0.18 11.99 -10.11
C LEU A 12 0.55 11.74 -8.64
N PHE A 13 1.49 12.52 -8.11
CA PHE A 13 1.76 12.55 -6.68
C PHE A 13 0.69 13.39 -5.98
N ILE A 14 -0.26 12.71 -5.34
CA ILE A 14 -1.25 13.32 -4.46
C ILE A 14 -0.57 13.46 -3.08
N ASN A 15 -0.26 14.69 -2.69
CA ASN A 15 0.34 15.15 -1.42
C ASN A 15 1.88 15.21 -1.34
N ASN A 16 2.37 16.14 -0.51
CA ASN A 16 3.79 16.47 -0.29
C ASN A 16 4.37 15.61 0.85
N ASP A 17 4.08 14.31 0.81
CA ASP A 17 4.43 13.38 1.88
C ASP A 17 5.84 12.84 1.62
N ALA A 18 6.63 12.58 2.67
CA ALA A 18 7.98 12.02 2.52
C ALA A 18 8.00 10.71 1.72
N PHE A 19 6.93 9.91 1.79
CA PHE A 19 6.76 8.70 0.99
C PHE A 19 6.78 8.98 -0.52
N SER A 20 6.06 10.02 -0.95
CA SER A 20 5.94 10.47 -2.34
C SER A 20 7.28 10.88 -2.95
N GLN A 21 8.11 11.55 -2.14
CA GLN A 21 9.46 11.97 -2.56
C GLN A 21 10.40 10.76 -2.73
N VAL A 22 10.33 9.78 -1.82
CA VAL A 22 11.18 8.59 -1.88
C VAL A 22 10.85 7.73 -3.11
N ILE A 23 9.57 7.48 -3.40
CA ILE A 23 9.20 6.77 -4.64
C ILE A 23 9.62 7.57 -5.89
N GLY A 24 9.49 8.90 -5.91
CA GLY A 24 10.01 9.69 -7.02
C GLY A 24 11.52 9.49 -7.27
N HIS A 25 12.33 9.43 -6.22
CA HIS A 25 13.76 9.14 -6.31
C HIS A 25 14.06 7.71 -6.78
N VAL A 26 13.31 6.71 -6.30
CA VAL A 26 13.47 5.31 -6.70
C VAL A 26 13.10 5.12 -8.17
N CYS A 27 12.03 5.76 -8.64
CA CYS A 27 11.56 5.72 -10.02
C CYS A 27 12.66 6.18 -11.01
N TYR A 28 13.37 7.26 -10.67
CA TYR A 28 14.50 7.73 -11.47
C TYR A 28 15.61 6.69 -11.62
N HIS A 29 15.94 5.96 -10.55
CA HIS A 29 16.95 4.91 -10.59
C HIS A 29 16.51 3.68 -11.40
N ILE A 30 15.21 3.38 -11.47
CA ILE A 30 14.66 2.28 -12.28
C ILE A 30 14.60 2.64 -13.77
N LEU A 31 14.45 3.94 -14.09
CA LEU A 31 14.46 4.44 -15.46
C LEU A 31 15.84 4.34 -16.13
N ALA A 32 16.93 4.53 -15.38
CA ALA A 32 18.30 4.45 -15.91
C ALA A 32 18.64 3.12 -16.62
N PRO A 33 18.24 1.94 -16.12
CA PRO A 33 18.40 0.66 -16.82
C PRO A 33 17.28 0.29 -17.81
N CYS A 34 16.32 1.19 -18.10
CA CYS A 34 15.16 0.91 -18.97
C CYS A 34 14.30 -0.31 -18.53
N LEU A 35 14.14 -0.51 -17.22
CA LEU A 35 13.33 -1.61 -16.67
C LEU A 35 11.83 -1.27 -16.78
N ASN A 36 11.17 -1.82 -17.80
CA ASN A 36 9.73 -1.64 -18.04
C ASN A 36 8.89 -2.70 -17.32
N GLY A 37 7.67 -2.35 -16.91
CA GLY A 37 6.71 -3.29 -16.32
C GLY A 37 6.98 -3.61 -14.84
N TYR A 38 7.78 -2.78 -14.19
CA TYR A 38 8.09 -2.89 -12.77
C TYR A 38 7.44 -1.76 -11.98
N MET A 39 7.04 -2.07 -10.75
CA MET A 39 6.49 -1.15 -9.77
C MET A 39 7.46 -1.07 -8.60
N GLU A 40 7.84 0.14 -8.22
CA GLU A 40 8.59 0.39 -7.01
C GLU A 40 7.75 0.08 -5.76
N THR A 41 8.37 -0.59 -4.80
CA THR A 41 7.74 -1.00 -3.54
C THR A 41 8.64 -0.56 -2.40
N ILE A 42 8.10 0.22 -1.48
CA ILE A 42 8.78 0.54 -0.24
C ILE A 42 8.20 -0.36 0.84
N THR A 43 9.07 -1.06 1.56
CA THR A 43 8.67 -1.88 2.71
C THR A 43 9.16 -1.26 4.02
N ASN A 44 8.63 -1.75 5.13
CA ASN A 44 9.03 -1.32 6.48
C ASN A 44 8.67 0.14 6.85
N LEU A 45 7.53 0.64 6.35
CA LEU A 45 7.05 2.01 6.58
C LEU A 45 6.77 2.35 8.06
N ASN A 46 6.70 1.37 8.96
CA ASN A 46 6.52 1.64 10.40
C ASN A 46 7.77 2.27 11.04
N ASN A 47 8.96 1.98 10.51
CA ASN A 47 10.21 2.56 10.98
C ASN A 47 10.41 3.98 10.42
N PRO A 48 11.35 4.78 10.99
CA PRO A 48 11.73 6.07 10.39
C PRO A 48 12.28 5.88 8.98
N VAL A 49 12.22 6.94 8.16
CA VAL A 49 12.59 6.94 6.72
C VAL A 49 13.96 6.32 6.46
N ASN A 50 14.93 6.54 7.35
CA ASN A 50 16.29 5.98 7.23
C ASN A 50 16.36 4.43 7.26
N LYS A 51 15.29 3.76 7.67
CA LYS A 51 15.21 2.28 7.74
C LYS A 51 14.21 1.70 6.73
N TRP A 52 13.72 2.52 5.80
CA TRP A 52 12.86 2.05 4.72
C TRP A 52 13.68 1.26 3.71
N HIS A 53 13.09 0.17 3.22
CA HIS A 53 13.72 -0.66 2.20
C HIS A 53 13.01 -0.42 0.87
N CYS A 54 13.77 -0.07 -0.17
CA CYS A 54 13.24 0.20 -1.49
C CYS A 54 13.52 -1.01 -2.39
N ASP A 55 12.45 -1.61 -2.88
CA ASP A 55 12.44 -2.77 -3.76
C ASP A 55 11.67 -2.48 -5.04
N VAL A 56 11.72 -3.43 -5.96
CA VAL A 56 10.99 -3.38 -7.21
C VAL A 56 10.25 -4.70 -7.41
N ALA A 57 8.94 -4.63 -7.66
CA ALA A 57 8.09 -5.78 -7.93
C ALA A 57 7.56 -5.76 -9.38
N PRO A 58 7.50 -6.90 -10.09
CA PRO A 58 6.93 -6.95 -11.42
C PRO A 58 5.42 -6.69 -11.36
N ILE A 59 4.88 -5.83 -12.23
CA ILE A 59 3.43 -5.53 -12.25
C ILE A 59 2.60 -6.78 -12.56
N LEU A 60 3.17 -7.72 -13.31
CA LEU A 60 2.52 -8.95 -13.74
C LEU A 60 2.06 -9.81 -12.55
N THR A 61 2.80 -9.82 -11.45
CA THR A 61 2.43 -10.62 -10.25
C THR A 61 1.18 -10.09 -9.55
N MET A 62 0.85 -8.82 -9.78
CA MET A 62 -0.33 -8.17 -9.22
C MET A 62 -1.56 -8.26 -10.15
N MET A 63 -1.38 -8.74 -11.39
CA MET A 63 -2.45 -8.79 -12.39
C MET A 63 -3.24 -10.10 -12.32
N ILE A 64 -4.55 -9.98 -12.52
CA ILE A 64 -5.50 -11.09 -12.66
C ILE A 64 -6.31 -10.87 -13.94
N VAL A 65 -6.57 -11.95 -14.65
CA VAL A 65 -7.46 -11.92 -15.82
C VAL A 65 -8.91 -12.02 -15.35
N LYS A 66 -9.63 -10.89 -15.35
CA LYS A 66 -11.07 -10.90 -15.07
C LYS A 66 -11.81 -11.33 -16.33
N ARG A 67 -12.51 -12.47 -16.26
CA ARG A 67 -13.46 -12.88 -17.31
C ARG A 67 -14.75 -12.08 -17.12
N LEU A 68 -14.96 -11.07 -17.95
CA LEU A 68 -16.23 -10.36 -18.03
C LEU A 68 -17.15 -11.13 -18.98
N SER A 69 -17.87 -12.14 -18.49
CA SER A 69 -18.91 -12.79 -19.29
C SER A 69 -20.22 -12.02 -19.14
N GLN A 70 -20.60 -11.23 -20.15
CA GLN A 70 -21.95 -10.68 -20.25
C GLN A 70 -22.93 -11.66 -20.94
N ASN A 71 -22.44 -12.77 -21.50
CA ASN A 71 -23.27 -13.76 -22.19
C ASN A 71 -22.58 -15.14 -22.18
N PRO A 72 -23.28 -16.25 -21.85
CA PRO A 72 -22.71 -17.60 -21.84
C PRO A 72 -22.15 -18.09 -23.20
N ASN A 73 -22.53 -17.46 -24.32
CA ASN A 73 -22.17 -17.91 -25.67
C ASN A 73 -21.07 -17.07 -26.36
N SER A 74 -20.46 -16.10 -25.68
CA SER A 74 -19.40 -15.26 -26.25
C SER A 74 -18.02 -15.69 -25.70
N LEU A 75 -17.04 -15.86 -26.59
CA LEU A 75 -15.64 -16.10 -26.21
C LEU A 75 -15.18 -15.00 -25.27
N ALA A 76 -15.10 -15.33 -23.97
CA ALA A 76 -14.80 -14.38 -22.92
C ALA A 76 -13.35 -13.89 -23.06
N ILE A 77 -13.15 -12.79 -23.79
CA ILE A 77 -11.89 -12.05 -23.82
C ILE A 77 -11.66 -11.51 -22.40
N GLY A 78 -10.80 -12.19 -21.66
CA GLY A 78 -10.44 -11.80 -20.31
C GLY A 78 -9.63 -10.51 -20.35
N LYS A 79 -10.12 -9.46 -19.69
CA LYS A 79 -9.38 -8.20 -19.57
C LYS A 79 -8.42 -8.32 -18.39
N PRO A 80 -7.11 -8.15 -18.59
CA PRO A 80 -6.17 -8.17 -17.48
C PRO A 80 -6.38 -6.92 -16.62
N ALA A 81 -6.51 -7.12 -15.31
CA ALA A 81 -6.75 -6.06 -14.33
C ALA A 81 -5.89 -6.31 -13.09
N ILE A 82 -5.42 -5.25 -12.43
CA ILE A 82 -4.71 -5.38 -11.15
C ILE A 82 -5.70 -5.93 -10.11
N HIS A 83 -5.23 -6.87 -9.28
CA HIS A 83 -6.01 -7.43 -8.19
C HIS A 83 -6.37 -6.32 -7.19
N LEU A 84 -7.66 -6.07 -7.02
CA LEU A 84 -8.14 -5.13 -6.00
C LEU A 84 -7.98 -5.78 -4.63
N ALA A 85 -7.16 -5.18 -3.78
CA ALA A 85 -7.01 -5.58 -2.40
C ALA A 85 -8.26 -5.17 -1.59
N THR A 86 -9.25 -6.06 -1.53
CA THR A 86 -10.43 -5.90 -0.65
C THR A 86 -10.02 -6.02 0.82
N VAL A 87 -10.79 -5.41 1.72
CA VAL A 87 -10.58 -5.51 3.17
C VAL A 87 -10.59 -6.98 3.62
N ASP A 88 -9.54 -7.40 4.32
CA ASP A 88 -9.44 -8.73 4.90
C ASP A 88 -10.26 -8.83 6.20
N LEU A 89 -11.35 -9.59 6.15
CA LEU A 89 -12.25 -9.84 7.28
C LEU A 89 -11.62 -10.71 8.39
N LYS A 90 -10.53 -11.42 8.09
CA LYS A 90 -9.75 -12.17 9.07
C LYS A 90 -8.53 -11.39 9.55
N GLY A 91 -8.31 -10.19 9.00
CA GLY A 91 -7.16 -9.36 9.32
C GLY A 91 -7.30 -8.70 10.70
N LYS A 92 -6.17 -8.48 11.38
CA LYS A 92 -6.16 -7.85 12.71
C LYS A 92 -6.75 -6.44 12.76
N ALA A 93 -6.67 -5.70 11.65
CA ALA A 93 -7.31 -4.38 11.55
C ALA A 93 -8.84 -4.50 11.68
N TYR A 94 -9.44 -5.49 11.02
CA TYR A 94 -10.87 -5.76 11.13
C TYR A 94 -11.23 -6.39 12.47
N GLU A 95 -10.37 -7.24 13.03
CA GLU A 95 -10.55 -7.80 14.37
C GLU A 95 -10.66 -6.73 15.45
N LEU A 96 -9.79 -5.71 15.42
CA LEU A 96 -9.84 -4.59 16.36
C LEU A 96 -11.09 -3.73 16.19
N LEU A 97 -11.53 -3.54 14.94
CA LEU A 97 -12.81 -2.88 14.67
C LEU A 97 -13.96 -3.70 15.30
N ARG A 98 -13.96 -5.02 15.12
CA ARG A 98 -14.98 -5.92 15.67
C ARG A 98 -15.00 -5.93 17.19
N GLN A 99 -13.84 -5.92 17.84
CA GLN A 99 -13.74 -5.84 19.30
C GLN A 99 -14.33 -4.55 19.86
N ASN A 100 -14.14 -3.42 19.16
CA ASN A 100 -14.65 -2.12 19.60
C ASN A 100 -16.03 -1.77 19.05
N ALA A 101 -16.56 -2.53 18.07
CA ALA A 101 -17.83 -2.22 17.39
C ALA A 101 -19.02 -2.15 18.34
N THR A 102 -19.14 -3.11 19.27
CA THR A 102 -20.21 -3.10 20.28
C THR A 102 -20.13 -1.86 21.16
N ARG A 103 -18.91 -1.42 21.48
CA ARG A 103 -18.67 -0.22 22.29
C ARG A 103 -19.04 1.05 21.51
N PHE A 104 -18.66 1.14 20.24
CA PHE A 104 -19.04 2.27 19.39
C PHE A 104 -20.54 2.38 19.14
N LEU A 105 -21.29 1.29 19.32
CA LEU A 105 -22.74 1.28 19.18
C LEU A 105 -23.48 1.67 20.47
N LEU A 106 -22.94 1.32 21.64
CA LEU A 106 -23.58 1.56 22.93
C LEU A 106 -23.10 2.84 23.64
N ASP A 107 -21.84 3.23 23.42
CA ASP A 107 -21.20 4.36 24.09
C ASP A 107 -20.92 5.50 23.08
N ASP A 108 -21.02 6.76 23.53
CA ASP A 108 -20.67 7.96 22.75
C ASP A 108 -19.14 8.16 22.64
N VAL A 109 -18.44 7.24 21.98
CA VAL A 109 -16.97 7.27 21.84
C VAL A 109 -16.57 7.93 20.52
N TYR A 110 -16.85 9.22 20.37
CA TYR A 110 -16.39 10.00 19.22
C TYR A 110 -14.93 10.42 19.39
N ARG A 111 -14.09 10.13 18.39
CA ARG A 111 -12.76 10.73 18.28
C ARG A 111 -12.80 11.85 17.27
N ASN A 112 -12.46 13.05 17.73
CA ASN A 112 -12.20 14.19 16.85
C ASN A 112 -10.68 14.27 16.61
N PRO A 113 -10.13 13.66 15.54
CA PRO A 113 -8.72 13.85 15.21
C PRO A 113 -8.47 15.34 14.96
N GLY A 114 -7.33 15.84 15.43
CA GLY A 114 -6.89 17.19 15.10
C GLY A 114 -6.56 17.35 13.62
N PRO A 115 -6.27 18.57 13.15
CA PRO A 115 -5.81 18.82 11.79
C PRO A 115 -4.49 18.09 11.52
N LEU A 116 -4.20 17.81 10.23
CA LEU A 116 -2.92 17.26 9.81
C LEU A 116 -1.79 18.19 10.24
N GLN A 117 -0.82 17.67 10.99
CA GLN A 117 0.35 18.43 11.48
C GLN A 117 1.59 18.04 10.67
N PHE A 118 2.40 19.02 10.29
CA PHE A 118 3.70 18.80 9.62
C PHE A 118 4.88 18.83 10.60
N ASP A 119 4.71 19.54 11.72
CA ASP A 119 5.71 19.70 12.77
C ASP A 119 5.17 19.26 14.13
N GLY A 120 6.07 18.80 15.01
CA GLY A 120 5.73 18.34 16.37
C GLY A 120 5.47 16.83 16.48
N SER A 121 5.08 16.37 17.67
CA SER A 121 4.95 14.93 17.97
C SER A 121 3.83 14.23 17.20
N GLY A 122 2.86 14.97 16.64
CA GLY A 122 1.77 14.43 15.83
C GLY A 122 2.11 14.25 14.35
N ALA A 123 3.25 14.74 13.88
CA ALA A 123 3.62 14.74 12.46
C ALA A 123 3.94 13.34 11.90
N ASP A 124 4.43 12.41 12.73
CA ASP A 124 4.69 11.01 12.33
C ASP A 124 3.50 10.07 12.64
N ALA A 125 2.29 10.61 12.81
CA ALA A 125 1.12 9.80 13.07
C ALA A 125 0.76 8.95 11.84
N LYS A 126 0.79 7.62 11.99
CA LYS A 126 0.47 6.65 10.94
C LYS A 126 -0.95 6.12 11.08
N ALA A 127 -1.54 5.73 9.94
CA ALA A 127 -2.87 5.13 9.93
C ALA A 127 -2.91 3.83 10.77
N VAL A 128 -3.97 3.69 11.59
CA VAL A 128 -4.15 2.54 12.50
C VAL A 128 -4.14 1.21 11.74
N THR A 129 -4.77 1.18 10.56
CA THR A 129 -4.77 0.02 9.67
C THR A 129 -3.36 -0.42 9.29
N HIS A 130 -2.50 0.52 8.91
CA HIS A 130 -1.13 0.26 8.51
C HIS A 130 -0.28 -0.29 9.66
N MET A 131 -0.40 0.31 10.85
CA MET A 131 0.33 -0.14 12.03
C MET A 131 -0.02 -1.59 12.40
N LYS A 132 -1.30 -1.96 12.34
CA LYS A 132 -1.77 -3.28 12.81
C LYS A 132 -1.57 -4.40 11.81
N THR A 133 -1.64 -4.13 10.50
CA THR A 133 -1.32 -5.13 9.47
C THR A 133 0.17 -5.47 9.47
N MET A 134 1.06 -4.47 9.59
CA MET A 134 2.51 -4.71 9.61
C MET A 134 3.00 -5.44 10.87
N ILE A 135 2.46 -5.20 12.07
CA ILE A 135 2.81 -5.96 13.27
C ILE A 135 2.50 -7.46 13.07
N THR A 136 1.40 -7.76 12.39
CA THR A 136 1.01 -9.14 12.05
C THR A 136 1.97 -9.75 11.05
N TRP A 137 2.34 -8.99 10.03
CA TRP A 137 3.28 -9.41 9.00
C TRP A 137 4.70 -9.64 9.56
N ALA A 138 5.15 -8.76 10.47
CA ALA A 138 6.41 -8.91 11.20
C ALA A 138 6.41 -10.10 12.16
N ALA A 139 5.30 -10.34 12.88
CA ALA A 139 5.15 -11.54 13.72
C ALA A 139 5.12 -12.84 12.88
N SER A 140 4.57 -12.79 11.67
CA SER A 140 4.57 -13.93 10.73
C SER A 140 5.93 -14.18 10.08
N ARG A 141 6.82 -13.18 10.01
CA ARG A 141 8.21 -13.36 9.51
C ARG A 141 9.06 -14.28 10.39
N ASN A 142 8.74 -14.44 11.68
CA ASN A 142 9.42 -15.42 12.54
C ASN A 142 9.15 -16.89 12.12
N TYR A 143 8.21 -17.13 11.19
CA TYR A 143 7.95 -18.45 10.60
C TYR A 143 8.53 -18.63 9.18
N MET A 144 9.12 -17.59 8.57
CA MET A 144 9.77 -17.66 7.26
C MET A 144 11.29 -17.47 7.35
N ASN A 145 11.94 -18.11 8.33
CA ASN A 145 13.35 -18.45 8.20
C ASN A 145 13.44 -19.80 7.46
N ILE A 146 13.17 -19.78 6.15
CA ILE A 146 13.48 -20.90 5.27
C ILE A 146 14.55 -20.41 4.30
N SER A 147 15.78 -20.78 4.65
CA SER A 147 16.90 -21.05 3.73
C SER A 147 17.28 -19.94 2.75
N THR A 148 18.12 -19.01 3.20
CA THR A 148 19.22 -18.50 2.36
C THR A 148 20.40 -19.47 2.47
N ARG A 149 20.46 -20.41 1.53
CA ARG A 149 21.71 -21.02 1.05
C ARG A 149 21.92 -20.55 -0.38
#